data_AF-A0A1I9XXJ9-F1
#
_entry.id   AF-A0A1I9XXJ9-F1
#
_cell.length_a   1.000
_cell.length_b   1.000
_cell.length_c   1.000
_cell.angle_alpha   90.00
_cell.angle_beta   90.00
_cell.angle_gamma   90.00
#
_symmetry.space_group_name_H-M   'P 1'
#
loop_
_entity.id
_entity.type
_entity.pdbx_description
1 polymer ?
#
loop_
_entity_poly.entity_id
_entity_poly.type
_entity_poly.pdbx_seq_one_letter_code
_entity_poly.pdbx_strand_id
1 'polypeptide(L)'
;MRNYLYIWHDPDQQMLVASGIEFGDFLPTLGEAGGVLLLKGDAAAAQYDAPSGLQHVSQMQLAALAREDMASWGSHAWADYQDAALPPLGDMDVAEAVFFAHRGRALRRPRIPGLGNRFLAYAHDDGWYLKLFYSAWDDVAQLLAGIVPAALGTLDMQGLQQGDAGYWLRQGVVQAEVRTHDIDSVLNRRL
;
A
#
# COMPACT_ATOMS: atom_id res chain seq x y z
N MET A 1 -3.29 11.18 -3.98
CA MET A 1 -2.23 11.07 -5.02
C MET A 1 -1.61 12.44 -5.29
N ARG A 2 -0.28 12.48 -5.37
CA ARG A 2 0.51 13.68 -5.69
C ARG A 2 0.47 14.01 -7.19
N ASN A 3 1.04 15.15 -7.58
CA ASN A 3 1.12 15.57 -9.00
C ASN A 3 2.22 14.84 -9.81
N TYR A 4 2.72 13.72 -9.31
CA TYR A 4 3.64 12.80 -9.96
C TYR A 4 3.39 11.37 -9.45
N LEU A 5 3.92 10.40 -10.18
CA LEU A 5 4.02 9.01 -9.72
C LEU A 5 5.40 8.46 -10.10
N TYR A 6 6.12 7.93 -9.12
CA TYR A 6 7.17 6.96 -9.36
C TYR A 6 6.64 5.58 -8.99
N ILE A 7 6.86 4.57 -9.83
CA ILE A 7 6.45 3.19 -9.54
C ILE A 7 7.37 2.17 -10.21
N TRP A 8 7.66 1.07 -9.52
CA TRP A 8 8.25 -0.12 -10.13
C TRP A 8 7.76 -1.40 -9.44
N HIS A 9 7.98 -2.52 -10.12
CA HIS A 9 7.45 -3.82 -9.73
C HIS A 9 8.55 -4.88 -9.56
N ASP A 10 8.46 -5.63 -8.47
CA ASP A 10 9.17 -6.88 -8.21
C ASP A 10 8.17 -8.05 -8.31
N PRO A 11 8.10 -8.73 -9.47
CA PRO A 11 7.16 -9.84 -9.66
C PRO A 11 7.51 -11.05 -8.79
N ASP A 12 8.79 -11.26 -8.47
CA ASP A 12 9.23 -12.40 -7.65
C ASP A 12 8.76 -12.25 -6.19
N GLN A 13 8.69 -11.00 -5.71
CA GLN A 13 8.19 -10.68 -4.37
C GLN A 13 6.70 -10.34 -4.32
N GLN A 14 6.02 -10.26 -5.48
CA GLN A 14 4.66 -9.71 -5.62
C GLN A 14 4.55 -8.36 -4.89
N MET A 15 5.47 -7.45 -5.22
CA MET A 15 5.66 -6.19 -4.51
C MET A 15 5.83 -5.04 -5.49
N LEU A 16 5.10 -3.95 -5.28
CA LEU A 16 5.38 -2.66 -5.88
C LEU A 16 6.14 -1.76 -4.91
N VAL A 17 6.96 -0.88 -5.45
CA VAL A 17 7.45 0.30 -4.74
C VAL A 17 6.97 1.54 -5.48
N ALA A 18 6.46 2.52 -4.74
CA ALA A 18 5.95 3.74 -5.31
C ALA A 18 6.23 4.99 -4.46
N SER A 19 6.16 6.14 -5.13
CA SER A 19 6.09 7.47 -4.53
C SER A 19 5.00 8.25 -5.26
N GLY A 20 4.16 8.96 -4.52
CA GLY A 20 3.00 9.70 -5.02
C GLY A 20 1.64 9.05 -4.72
N ILE A 21 1.59 7.79 -4.27
CA ILE A 21 0.38 7.10 -3.84
C ILE A 21 0.20 7.26 -2.33
N GLU A 22 -0.95 7.76 -1.91
CA GLU A 22 -1.36 7.98 -0.53
C GLU A 22 -2.40 6.93 -0.09
N PHE A 23 -2.60 6.72 1.21
CA PHE A 23 -3.61 5.78 1.70
C PHE A 23 -5.00 6.09 1.14
N GLY A 24 -5.36 7.37 1.05
CA GLY A 24 -6.65 7.80 0.50
C GLY A 24 -6.92 7.34 -0.93
N ASP A 25 -5.88 7.06 -1.73
CA ASP A 25 -6.02 6.56 -3.09
C ASP A 25 -6.54 5.12 -3.13
N PHE A 26 -6.39 4.35 -2.04
CA PHE A 26 -6.90 2.98 -1.95
C PHE A 26 -8.39 2.89 -1.67
N LEU A 27 -9.06 3.97 -1.24
CA LEU A 27 -10.46 3.94 -0.82
C LEU A 27 -11.42 3.33 -1.86
N PRO A 28 -11.32 3.63 -3.17
CA PRO A 28 -12.21 3.02 -4.15
C PRO A 28 -12.04 1.50 -4.24
N THR A 29 -10.81 1.00 -4.09
CA THR A 29 -10.49 -0.42 -4.21
C THR A 29 -10.72 -1.19 -2.91
N LEU A 30 -10.62 -0.52 -1.75
CA LEU A 30 -10.97 -1.05 -0.44
C LEU A 30 -12.49 -1.06 -0.18
N GLY A 31 -13.30 -0.53 -1.10
CA GLY A 31 -14.76 -0.46 -0.96
C GLY A 31 -15.44 -1.82 -0.75
N GLU A 32 -14.81 -2.93 -1.13
CA GLU A 32 -15.31 -4.29 -0.91
C GLU A 32 -14.70 -5.00 0.31
N ALA A 33 -13.65 -4.42 0.93
CA ALA A 33 -13.04 -4.97 2.13
C ALA A 33 -13.89 -4.65 3.38
N GLY A 34 -13.83 -5.51 4.39
CA GLY A 34 -14.46 -5.23 5.69
C GLY A 34 -13.70 -4.21 6.53
N GLY A 35 -12.45 -3.91 6.17
CA GLY A 35 -11.64 -2.86 6.78
C GLY A 35 -10.14 -3.10 6.61
N VAL A 36 -9.35 -2.43 7.44
CA VAL A 36 -7.90 -2.59 7.50
C VAL A 36 -7.42 -2.85 8.92
N LEU A 37 -6.47 -3.76 9.08
CA LEU A 37 -5.70 -3.94 10.30
C LEU A 37 -4.48 -3.00 10.25
N LEU A 38 -4.29 -2.19 11.29
CA LEU A 38 -3.11 -1.36 11.46
C LEU A 38 -2.00 -2.18 12.12
N LEU A 39 -0.93 -2.42 11.38
CA LEU A 39 0.26 -3.13 11.85
C LEU A 39 1.25 -2.15 12.49
N LYS A 40 1.21 -0.89 12.05
CA LYS A 40 1.98 0.25 12.58
C LYS A 40 1.25 1.55 12.28
N GLY A 41 1.23 2.46 13.24
CA GLY A 41 0.50 3.73 13.19
C GLY A 41 -0.37 3.87 14.42
N ASP A 42 -1.00 5.03 14.57
CA ASP A 42 -1.92 5.30 15.68
C ASP A 42 -3.05 6.18 15.14
N ALA A 43 -4.07 5.53 14.56
CA ALA A 43 -5.19 6.23 13.94
C ALA A 43 -6.27 6.53 14.97
N ALA A 44 -6.77 7.76 14.97
CA ALA A 44 -7.88 8.14 15.83
C ALA A 44 -9.17 7.38 15.50
N ALA A 45 -9.35 6.98 14.24
CA ALA A 45 -10.48 6.19 13.79
C ALA A 45 -10.40 4.70 14.17
N ALA A 46 -9.29 4.22 14.75
CA ALA A 46 -9.09 2.81 15.01
C ALA A 46 -9.75 2.30 16.29
N GLN A 47 -10.11 1.02 16.25
CA GLN A 47 -10.62 0.24 17.37
C GLN A 47 -9.56 -0.77 17.78
N TYR A 48 -9.42 -1.02 19.08
CA TYR A 48 -8.44 -1.96 19.61
C TYR A 48 -9.05 -3.37 19.69
N ASP A 49 -8.38 -4.34 19.06
CA ASP A 49 -8.69 -5.76 19.19
C ASP A 49 -7.80 -6.39 20.27
N ALA A 50 -8.38 -6.65 21.44
CA ALA A 50 -7.64 -7.18 22.58
C ALA A 50 -7.02 -8.57 22.36
N PRO A 51 -7.67 -9.52 21.66
CA PRO A 51 -7.07 -10.82 21.35
C PRO A 51 -5.77 -10.75 20.54
N SER A 52 -5.72 -9.94 19.48
CA SER A 52 -4.51 -9.77 18.65
C SER A 52 -3.53 -8.74 19.21
N GLY A 53 -4.02 -7.83 20.05
CA GLY A 53 -3.24 -6.70 20.56
C GLY A 53 -3.00 -5.61 19.51
N LEU A 54 -3.76 -5.61 18.41
CA LEU A 54 -3.61 -4.69 17.29
C LEU A 54 -4.82 -3.77 17.15
N GLN A 55 -4.65 -2.71 16.38
CA GLN A 55 -5.70 -1.76 16.05
C GLN A 55 -6.27 -2.09 14.66
N HIS A 56 -7.57 -1.92 14.46
CA HIS A 56 -8.20 -2.05 13.14
C HIS A 56 -9.18 -0.91 12.88
N VAL A 57 -9.40 -0.61 11.60
CA VAL A 57 -10.36 0.39 11.12
C VAL A 57 -11.37 -0.33 10.25
N SER A 58 -12.64 -0.26 10.64
CA SER A 58 -13.73 -0.87 9.88
C SER A 58 -13.96 -0.15 8.54
N GLN A 59 -14.61 -0.82 7.59
CA GLN A 59 -15.01 -0.27 6.29
C GLN A 59 -15.68 1.11 6.41
N MET A 60 -16.60 1.26 7.37
CA MET A 60 -17.34 2.52 7.61
C MET A 60 -16.43 3.68 8.03
N GLN A 61 -15.25 3.38 8.59
CA GLN A 61 -14.31 4.36 9.11
C GLN A 61 -13.10 4.59 8.20
N LEU A 62 -12.97 3.88 7.07
CA LEU A 62 -11.86 4.05 6.13
C LEU A 62 -11.78 5.49 5.59
N ALA A 63 -12.92 6.11 5.31
CA ALA A 63 -12.96 7.50 4.89
C ALA A 63 -12.55 8.48 6.00
N ALA A 64 -12.68 8.11 7.28
CA ALA A 64 -12.17 8.91 8.40
C ALA A 64 -10.65 8.77 8.49
N LEU A 65 -10.14 7.53 8.43
CA LEU A 65 -8.70 7.23 8.38
C LEU A 65 -7.98 7.99 7.25
N ALA A 66 -8.55 8.00 6.04
CA ALA A 66 -7.98 8.71 4.89
C ALA A 66 -7.93 10.24 5.02
N ARG A 67 -8.60 10.82 6.02
CA ARG A 67 -8.53 12.26 6.32
C ARG A 67 -7.54 12.58 7.43
N GLU A 68 -6.98 11.57 8.08
CA GLU A 68 -5.96 11.76 9.10
C GLU A 68 -4.62 12.13 8.46
N ASP A 69 -3.77 12.84 9.20
CA ASP A 69 -2.41 13.16 8.77
C ASP A 69 -1.50 11.95 9.00
N MET A 70 -1.64 10.93 8.14
CA MET A 70 -0.86 9.69 8.20
C MET A 70 0.64 9.93 7.95
N ALA A 71 1.00 11.04 7.30
CA ALA A 71 2.38 11.43 7.12
C ALA A 71 3.04 11.81 8.46
N SER A 72 2.31 12.45 9.39
CA SER A 72 2.82 12.79 10.72
C SER A 72 3.23 11.58 11.57
N TRP A 73 2.77 10.38 11.24
CA TRP A 73 3.12 9.14 11.94
C TRP A 73 4.52 8.63 11.56
N GLY A 74 5.13 9.22 10.53
CA GLY A 74 6.35 8.70 9.93
C GLY A 74 6.06 7.40 9.18
N SER A 75 6.64 6.29 9.65
CA SER A 75 6.37 4.97 9.08
C SER A 75 5.08 4.37 9.62
N HIS A 76 4.24 3.87 8.73
CA HIS A 76 2.99 3.18 9.04
C HIS A 76 2.80 1.96 8.15
N ALA A 77 2.00 1.00 8.60
CA ALA A 77 1.79 -0.25 7.88
C ALA A 77 0.38 -0.79 8.16
N TRP A 78 -0.24 -1.34 7.13
CA TRP A 78 -1.61 -1.83 7.19
C TRP A 78 -1.83 -3.00 6.23
N ALA A 79 -2.85 -3.79 6.50
CA ALA A 79 -3.35 -4.84 5.61
C ALA A 79 -4.87 -4.81 5.59
N ASP A 80 -5.51 -4.97 4.43
CA ASP A 80 -6.96 -5.11 4.36
C ASP A 80 -7.42 -6.49 4.85
N TYR A 81 -8.70 -6.61 5.20
CA TYR A 81 -9.33 -7.90 5.47
C TYR A 81 -10.69 -7.98 4.78
N GLN A 82 -11.05 -9.16 4.26
CA GLN A 82 -12.25 -9.30 3.42
C GLN A 82 -13.53 -9.49 4.22
N ASP A 83 -13.46 -10.14 5.38
CA ASP A 83 -14.63 -10.42 6.20
C ASP A 83 -15.23 -9.12 6.73
N ALA A 84 -16.56 -9.04 6.84
CA ALA A 84 -17.27 -7.83 7.27
C ALA A 84 -16.86 -7.33 8.67
N ALA A 85 -16.27 -8.20 9.50
CA ALA A 85 -15.63 -7.88 10.76
C ALA A 85 -14.20 -8.46 10.77
N LEU A 86 -13.33 -7.93 11.64
CA LEU A 86 -11.98 -8.46 11.79
C LEU A 86 -12.04 -9.96 12.17
N PRO A 87 -11.46 -10.87 11.36
CA PRO A 87 -11.44 -12.27 11.69
C PRO A 87 -10.51 -12.54 12.89
N PRO A 88 -10.77 -13.59 13.68
CA PRO A 88 -9.88 -13.96 14.78
C PRO A 88 -8.48 -14.31 14.25
N LEU A 89 -7.46 -13.63 14.78
CA LEU A 89 -6.07 -13.82 14.37
C LEU A 89 -5.38 -14.84 15.26
N GLY A 90 -4.73 -15.82 14.65
CA GLY A 90 -3.87 -16.75 15.38
C GLY A 90 -2.48 -16.15 15.65
N ASP A 91 -1.72 -16.78 16.54
CA ASP A 91 -0.36 -16.33 16.91
C ASP A 91 0.56 -16.13 15.69
N MET A 92 0.41 -16.98 14.67
CA MET A 92 1.18 -16.85 13.43
C MET A 92 0.78 -15.63 12.60
N ASP A 93 -0.50 -15.26 12.57
CA ASP A 93 -0.96 -14.06 11.87
C ASP A 93 -0.43 -12.80 12.57
N VAL A 94 -0.48 -12.79 13.91
CA VAL A 94 0.09 -11.71 14.73
C VAL A 94 1.61 -11.62 14.54
N ALA A 95 2.31 -12.75 14.51
CA ALA A 95 3.75 -12.78 14.26
C ALA A 95 4.11 -12.22 12.87
N GLU A 96 3.34 -12.54 11.83
CA GLU A 96 3.53 -11.97 10.49
C GLU A 96 3.27 -10.46 10.47
N ALA A 97 2.19 -10.01 11.11
CA ALA A 97 1.84 -8.59 11.26
C ALA A 97 2.97 -7.78 11.91
N VAL A 98 3.43 -8.22 13.09
CA VAL A 98 4.48 -7.53 13.87
C VAL A 98 5.82 -7.56 13.14
N PHE A 99 6.17 -8.70 12.52
CA PHE A 99 7.40 -8.79 11.73
C PHE A 99 7.36 -7.82 10.54
N PHE A 100 6.24 -7.78 9.82
CA PHE A 100 6.07 -6.89 8.67
C PHE A 100 6.17 -5.42 9.09
N ALA A 101 5.46 -5.02 10.15
CA ALA A 101 5.52 -3.68 10.72
C ALA A 101 6.93 -3.24 11.10
N HIS A 102 7.76 -4.17 11.59
CA HIS A 102 9.13 -3.89 11.99
C HIS A 102 10.13 -3.91 10.82
N ARG A 103 9.95 -4.79 9.84
CA ARG A 103 10.94 -5.06 8.78
C ARG A 103 10.58 -4.47 7.42
N GLY A 104 9.33 -4.06 7.20
CA GLY A 104 8.82 -3.60 5.91
C GLY A 104 8.99 -4.62 4.78
N ARG A 105 8.84 -5.92 5.12
CA ARG A 105 8.84 -7.05 4.19
C ARG A 105 8.04 -8.23 4.78
N ALA A 106 7.46 -9.04 3.91
CA ALA A 106 6.78 -10.27 4.28
C ALA A 106 7.71 -11.25 5.03
N LEU A 107 7.18 -11.95 6.05
CA LEU A 107 7.92 -13.02 6.73
C LEU A 107 7.97 -14.29 5.88
N ARG A 108 6.82 -14.68 5.31
CA ARG A 108 6.68 -15.90 4.50
C ARG A 108 6.07 -15.63 3.13
N ARG A 109 4.97 -14.87 3.09
CA ARG A 109 4.20 -14.59 1.88
C ARG A 109 3.70 -13.15 1.91
N PRO A 110 3.36 -12.53 0.76
CA PRO A 110 2.77 -11.19 0.68
C PRO A 110 1.33 -11.12 1.23
N ARG A 111 0.98 -11.98 2.20
CA ARG A 111 -0.34 -12.06 2.82
C ARG A 111 -0.26 -12.60 4.24
N ILE A 112 -1.13 -12.08 5.10
CA ILE A 112 -1.44 -12.60 6.42
C ILE A 112 -2.64 -13.55 6.25
N PRO A 113 -2.46 -14.88 6.39
CA PRO A 113 -3.49 -15.85 6.04
C PRO A 113 -4.85 -15.60 6.68
N GLY A 114 -4.89 -15.24 7.97
CA GLY A 114 -6.12 -14.97 8.71
C GLY A 114 -6.92 -13.77 8.22
N LEU A 115 -6.29 -12.79 7.55
CA LEU A 115 -6.98 -11.61 7.03
C LEU A 115 -7.58 -11.83 5.63
N GLY A 116 -7.00 -12.77 4.86
CA GLY A 116 -7.33 -12.87 3.43
C GLY A 116 -7.01 -11.58 2.66
N ASN A 117 -6.03 -10.80 3.12
CA ASN A 117 -5.72 -9.48 2.59
C ASN A 117 -5.36 -9.53 1.09
N ARG A 118 -5.82 -8.53 0.34
CA ARG A 118 -5.42 -8.30 -1.06
C ARG A 118 -4.15 -7.46 -1.13
N PHE A 119 -3.98 -6.55 -0.16
CA PHE A 119 -2.90 -5.61 -0.04
C PHE A 119 -2.24 -5.69 1.34
N LEU A 120 -0.93 -5.52 1.38
CA LEU A 120 -0.14 -5.41 2.60
C LEU A 120 0.89 -4.30 2.37
N ALA A 121 0.65 -3.16 3.02
CA ALA A 121 1.36 -1.93 2.72
C ALA A 121 2.31 -1.55 3.86
N TYR A 122 3.53 -1.16 3.50
CA TYR A 122 4.45 -0.45 4.38
C TYR A 122 4.77 0.90 3.73
N ALA A 123 4.46 1.98 4.43
CA ALA A 123 4.72 3.32 3.93
C ALA A 123 5.54 4.14 4.94
N HIS A 124 6.22 5.16 4.43
CA HIS A 124 6.90 6.16 5.23
C HIS A 124 6.56 7.52 4.66
N ASP A 125 5.99 8.38 5.51
CA ASP A 125 5.47 9.71 5.20
C ASP A 125 4.45 9.61 4.04
N ASP A 126 3.16 9.49 4.35
CA ASP A 126 2.15 9.11 3.35
C ASP A 126 2.27 9.91 2.01
N GLY A 127 2.26 9.16 0.91
CA GLY A 127 2.57 9.68 -0.43
C GLY A 127 4.05 9.83 -0.78
N TRP A 128 5.00 9.70 0.16
CA TRP A 128 6.44 9.76 -0.11
C TRP A 128 7.02 8.40 -0.47
N TYR A 129 6.85 7.41 0.40
CA TYR A 129 7.36 6.06 0.20
C TYR A 129 6.28 5.02 0.45
N LEU A 130 6.09 4.12 -0.51
CA LEU A 130 5.20 2.97 -0.38
C LEU A 130 5.90 1.70 -0.87
N LYS A 131 5.85 0.64 -0.07
CA LYS A 131 5.94 -0.75 -0.52
C LYS A 131 4.56 -1.36 -0.43
N LEU A 132 4.05 -1.87 -1.54
CA LEU A 132 2.75 -2.52 -1.62
C LEU A 132 2.95 -3.97 -2.03
N PHE A 133 2.76 -4.88 -1.09
CA PHE A 133 2.64 -6.31 -1.37
C PHE A 133 1.19 -6.63 -1.75
N TYR A 134 1.00 -7.59 -2.63
CA TYR A 134 -0.33 -7.91 -3.15
C TYR A 134 -0.56 -9.41 -3.33
N SER A 135 -1.85 -9.80 -3.34
CA SER A 135 -2.26 -11.21 -3.49
C SER A 135 -2.45 -11.62 -4.96
N ALA A 136 -3.04 -10.75 -5.78
CA ALA A 136 -3.27 -10.94 -7.21
C ALA A 136 -2.93 -9.67 -8.01
N TRP A 137 -2.38 -9.84 -9.21
CA TRP A 137 -2.01 -8.70 -10.06
C TRP A 137 -3.23 -7.89 -10.51
N ASP A 138 -4.37 -8.55 -10.73
CA ASP A 138 -5.59 -7.88 -11.17
C ASP A 138 -6.08 -6.84 -10.16
N ASP A 139 -5.87 -7.07 -8.86
CA ASP A 139 -6.16 -6.09 -7.80
C ASP A 139 -5.29 -4.83 -7.94
N VAL A 140 -4.00 -5.03 -8.23
CA VAL A 140 -3.05 -3.94 -8.49
C VAL A 140 -3.42 -3.20 -9.77
N ALA A 141 -3.77 -3.92 -10.83
CA ALA A 141 -4.16 -3.31 -12.09
C ALA A 141 -5.43 -2.47 -11.95
N GLN A 142 -6.42 -2.96 -11.20
CA GLN A 142 -7.64 -2.23 -10.89
C GLN A 142 -7.35 -0.98 -10.04
N LEU A 143 -6.50 -1.10 -9.01
CA LEU A 143 -6.06 0.04 -8.20
C LEU A 143 -5.43 1.11 -9.10
N LEU A 144 -4.39 0.75 -9.87
CA LEU A 144 -3.65 1.69 -10.70
C LEU A 144 -4.53 2.34 -11.77
N ALA A 145 -5.44 1.59 -12.40
CA ALA A 145 -6.40 2.14 -13.35
C ALA A 145 -7.36 3.17 -12.71
N GLY A 146 -7.68 2.99 -11.42
CA GLY A 146 -8.54 3.92 -10.67
C GLY A 146 -7.82 5.16 -10.16
N ILE A 147 -6.53 5.05 -9.80
CA ILE A 147 -5.80 6.12 -9.11
C ILE A 147 -4.88 6.93 -10.02
N VAL A 148 -4.40 6.39 -11.15
CA VAL A 148 -3.50 7.11 -12.06
C VAL A 148 -4.32 7.93 -13.04
N PRO A 149 -4.47 9.25 -12.84
CA PRO A 149 -5.23 10.06 -13.78
C PRO A 149 -4.46 10.18 -15.09
N ALA A 150 -5.20 10.25 -16.21
CA ALA A 150 -4.62 10.46 -17.53
C ALA A 150 -3.71 11.70 -17.61
N ALA A 151 -3.92 12.70 -16.75
CA ALA A 151 -3.10 13.90 -16.63
C ALA A 151 -1.66 13.64 -16.13
N LEU A 152 -1.37 12.50 -15.48
CA LEU A 152 0.00 12.10 -15.14
C LEU A 152 0.70 11.41 -16.33
N GLY A 153 -0.06 10.71 -17.16
CA GLY A 153 0.43 9.95 -18.32
C GLY A 153 -0.25 8.59 -18.41
N THR A 154 0.10 7.82 -19.44
CA THR A 154 -0.41 6.46 -19.64
C THR A 154 0.62 5.43 -19.18
N LEU A 155 0.37 4.78 -18.06
CA LEU A 155 1.22 3.71 -17.53
C LEU A 155 1.11 2.45 -18.40
N ASP A 156 2.25 1.94 -18.85
CA ASP A 156 2.30 0.63 -19.52
C ASP A 156 2.14 -0.49 -18.48
N MET A 157 0.90 -0.96 -18.33
CA MET A 157 0.55 -2.00 -17.36
C MET A 157 1.22 -3.34 -17.66
N GLN A 158 1.47 -3.66 -18.92
CA GLN A 158 2.09 -4.92 -19.30
C GLN A 158 3.59 -4.90 -18.99
N GLY A 159 4.27 -3.81 -19.33
CA GLY A 159 5.69 -3.61 -18.97
C GLY A 159 5.89 -3.53 -17.46
N LEU A 160 4.99 -2.85 -16.74
CA LEU A 160 5.03 -2.82 -15.28
C LEU A 160 4.83 -4.21 -14.67
N GLN A 161 3.89 -5.01 -15.19
CA GLN A 161 3.68 -6.38 -14.71
C GLN A 161 4.94 -7.25 -14.84
N GLN A 162 5.68 -7.09 -15.94
CA GLN A 162 6.93 -7.81 -16.17
C GLN A 162 8.08 -7.33 -15.27
N GLY A 163 7.98 -6.10 -14.74
CA GLY A 163 8.96 -5.54 -13.82
C GLY A 163 10.23 -5.05 -14.50
N ASP A 164 10.16 -4.70 -15.80
CA ASP A 164 11.32 -4.41 -16.64
C ASP A 164 12.07 -3.12 -16.22
N ALA A 165 11.33 -2.12 -15.76
CA ALA A 165 11.86 -0.82 -15.39
C ALA A 165 11.03 -0.17 -14.26
N GLY A 166 11.54 0.92 -13.70
CA GLY A 166 10.71 1.88 -13.01
C GLY A 166 10.10 2.88 -14.00
N TYR A 167 9.03 3.52 -13.56
CA TYR A 167 8.28 4.49 -14.34
C TYR A 167 8.14 5.78 -13.54
N TRP A 168 8.43 6.90 -14.19
CA TRP A 168 8.13 8.24 -13.70
C TRP A 168 7.04 8.85 -14.57
N LEU A 169 5.96 9.31 -13.94
CA LEU A 169 4.82 9.95 -14.59
C LEU A 169 4.61 11.34 -14.01
N ARG A 170 4.54 12.35 -14.86
CA ARG A 170 4.23 13.74 -14.46
C ARG A 170 3.76 14.53 -15.67
N GLN A 171 2.63 15.25 -15.54
CA GLN A 171 2.11 16.17 -16.57
C GLN A 171 1.97 15.53 -17.97
N GLY A 172 1.46 14.30 -18.02
CA GLY A 172 1.24 13.55 -19.27
C GLY A 172 2.50 12.90 -19.83
N VAL A 173 3.66 13.11 -19.21
CA VAL A 173 4.94 12.54 -19.65
C VAL A 173 5.25 11.29 -18.85
N VAL A 174 5.60 10.20 -19.55
CA VAL A 174 6.07 8.94 -18.96
C VAL A 174 7.52 8.73 -19.35
N GLN A 175 8.36 8.41 -18.37
CA GLN A 175 9.78 8.15 -18.58
C GLN A 175 10.19 6.89 -17.84
N ALA A 176 11.03 6.08 -18.48
CA ALA A 176 11.70 4.98 -17.80
C ALA A 176 12.63 5.54 -16.70
N GLU A 177 12.73 4.80 -15.60
CA GLU A 177 13.49 5.13 -14.42
C GLU A 177 14.14 3.87 -13.83
N VAL A 178 15.21 4.06 -13.06
CA VAL A 178 15.86 2.97 -12.34
C VAL A 178 14.92 2.44 -11.26
N ARG A 179 14.86 1.11 -11.12
CA ARG A 179 14.18 0.44 -9.99
C ARG A 179 15.01 0.64 -8.72
N THR A 180 14.48 1.39 -7.75
CA THR A 180 15.20 1.69 -6.52
C THR A 180 14.25 1.93 -5.35
N HIS A 181 14.70 1.61 -4.15
CA HIS A 181 14.05 2.01 -2.89
C HIS A 181 14.43 3.44 -2.47
N ASP A 182 15.48 4.01 -3.05
CA ASP A 182 15.96 5.36 -2.77
C ASP A 182 15.12 6.39 -3.54
N ILE A 183 13.98 6.76 -2.95
CA ILE A 183 13.04 7.73 -3.51
C ILE A 183 13.65 9.13 -3.55
N ASP A 184 14.43 9.52 -2.54
CA ASP A 184 15.12 10.81 -2.53
C ASP A 184 15.94 11.00 -3.80
N SER A 185 16.73 9.99 -4.18
CA SER A 185 17.50 10.02 -5.42
C SER A 185 16.64 10.19 -6.68
N VAL A 186 15.48 9.55 -6.75
CA VAL A 186 14.55 9.70 -7.89
C VAL A 186 13.98 11.12 -7.93
N LEU A 187 13.48 11.61 -6.80
CA LEU A 187 12.87 12.94 -6.72
C LEU A 187 13.88 14.05 -7.02
N ASN A 188 15.12 13.93 -6.52
CA ASN A 188 16.20 14.88 -6.82
C ASN A 188 16.56 14.97 -8.31
N ARG A 189 16.27 13.93 -9.11
CA ARG A 189 16.50 13.95 -10.57
C ARG A 189 15.31 14.50 -11.36
N ARG A 190 14.11 14.52 -10.77
CA ARG A 190 12.85 14.71 -11.51
C ARG A 190 12.02 15.92 -11.07
N LEU A 191 12.25 16.43 -9.87
CA LEU A 191 11.65 17.66 -9.33
C LEU A 191 12.64 18.82 -9.43
#